data_AF-A0A222FI16-F1
#
_entry.id   AF-A0A222FI16-F1
#
_cell.length_a   1.000
_cell.length_b   1.000
_cell.length_c   1.000
_cell.angle_alpha   90.00
_cell.angle_beta   90.00
_cell.angle_gamma   90.00
#
_symmetry.space_group_name_H-M   'P 1'
#
loop_
_entity.id
_entity.type
_entity.pdbx_description
1 polymer ?
#
loop_
_entity_poly.entity_id
_entity_poly.type
_entity_poly.pdbx_seq_one_letter_code
_entity_poly.pdbx_strand_id
1 'polypeptide(L)' 'MSDSAQEFEFEPALEQLEQLVNQMESGQLTLEQSLQAFEQGVALTRRCQQTLAQAEQRVRLLVEQNGASQEQPFQMDGEQ' A
#
# COMPACT_ATOMS: atom_id res chain seq x y z
N MET A 1 -16.42 3.69 2.53
CA MET A 1 -15.92 4.63 1.49
C MET A 1 -14.48 5.09 1.76
N SER A 2 -13.60 4.24 2.29
CA SER A 2 -12.20 4.61 2.64
C SER A 2 -11.13 3.94 1.79
N ASP A 3 -11.47 2.99 0.91
CA ASP A 3 -10.47 2.33 0.03
C ASP A 3 -9.94 3.27 -1.05
N SER A 4 -10.84 4.01 -1.70
CA SER A 4 -10.51 4.82 -2.86
C SER A 4 -9.56 5.98 -2.53
N ALA A 5 -9.56 6.44 -1.27
CA ALA A 5 -8.69 7.55 -0.84
C ALA A 5 -7.22 7.13 -0.69
N GLN A 6 -6.95 5.86 -0.38
CA GLN A 6 -5.58 5.35 -0.25
C GLN A 6 -4.99 4.96 -1.60
N GLU A 7 -5.79 4.36 -2.50
CA GLU A 7 -5.42 4.20 -3.91
C GLU A 7 -5.13 5.56 -4.54
N PHE A 8 -5.97 6.58 -4.32
CA PHE A 8 -5.71 7.93 -4.83
C PHE A 8 -4.38 8.54 -4.38
N GLU A 9 -3.74 8.05 -3.33
CA GLU A 9 -2.46 8.55 -2.84
C GLU A 9 -1.27 7.69 -3.25
N PHE A 10 -1.48 6.43 -3.69
CA PHE A 10 -0.41 5.54 -4.12
C PHE A 10 0.06 5.86 -5.53
N GLU A 11 -0.86 5.87 -6.49
CA GLU A 11 -0.56 6.08 -7.92
C GLU A 11 0.17 7.41 -8.15
N PRO A 12 -0.28 8.56 -7.60
CA PRO A 12 0.44 9.82 -7.78
C PRO A 12 1.79 9.86 -7.07
N ALA A 13 1.96 9.13 -5.96
CA ALA A 13 3.24 9.05 -5.26
C ALA A 13 4.26 8.20 -6.03
N LEU A 14 3.78 7.12 -6.67
CA LEU A 14 4.58 6.28 -7.54
C LEU A 14 5.01 7.03 -8.80
N GLU A 15 4.09 7.74 -9.46
CA GLU A 15 4.40 8.54 -10.65
C GLU A 15 5.43 9.64 -10.35
N GLN A 16 5.29 10.33 -9.21
CA GLN A 16 6.29 11.32 -8.76
C GLN A 16 7.66 10.67 -8.52
N LEU A 17 7.69 9.46 -7.95
CA LEU A 17 8.95 8.74 -7.72
C LEU A 17 9.63 8.36 -9.04
N GLU A 18 8.86 7.88 -10.02
CA GLU A 18 9.39 7.55 -11.36
C GLU A 18 9.96 8.77 -12.07
N GLN A 19 9.25 9.91 -12.02
CA GLN A 19 9.73 11.17 -12.59
C GLN A 19 11.03 11.62 -11.92
N LEU A 20 11.12 11.49 -10.61
CA LEU A 20 12.29 11.86 -9.84
C LEU A 20 13.50 10.99 -10.17
N VAL A 21 13.30 9.67 -10.28
CA VAL A 21 14.34 8.72 -10.70
C VAL A 21 14.84 9.06 -12.10
N ASN A 22 13.93 9.27 -13.06
CA ASN A 22 14.28 9.67 -14.42
C ASN A 22 15.13 10.96 -14.44
N GLN A 23 14.79 11.92 -13.57
CA GLN A 23 15.53 13.17 -13.45
C GLN A 23 16.92 12.98 -12.84
N MET A 24 17.06 12.10 -11.84
CA MET A 24 18.35 11.72 -11.26
C MET A 24 19.24 10.98 -12.26
N GLU A 25 18.66 10.08 -13.06
CA GLU A 25 19.38 9.32 -14.10
C GLU A 25 19.81 10.19 -15.29
N SER A 26 19.13 11.32 -15.53
CA SER A 26 19.50 12.26 -16.59
C SER A 26 20.88 12.90 -16.40
N GLY A 27 21.42 12.88 -15.17
CA GLY A 27 22.72 13.46 -14.83
C GLY A 27 22.80 14.99 -14.90
N GLN A 28 21.65 15.67 -15.04
CA GLN A 28 21.58 17.13 -15.20
C GLN A 28 21.46 17.88 -13.86
N LEU A 29 21.34 17.15 -12.75
CA LEU A 29 21.19 17.73 -11.42
C LEU A 29 22.53 18.17 -10.83
N THR A 30 22.53 19.33 -10.18
CA THR A 30 23.64 19.72 -9.30
C THR A 30 23.69 18.81 -8.06
N LEU A 31 24.78 18.87 -7.30
CA LEU A 31 24.90 18.11 -6.05
C LEU A 31 23.76 18.40 -5.07
N GLU A 32 23.41 19.68 -4.89
CA GLU A 32 22.34 20.11 -3.98
C GLU A 32 20.97 19.59 -4.45
N GLN A 33 20.68 19.70 -5.76
CA GLN A 33 19.46 19.15 -6.34
C GLN A 33 19.41 17.63 -6.25
N SER A 34 20.54 16.94 -6.38
CA SER A 34 20.62 15.49 -6.25
C SER A 34 20.32 15.03 -4.83
N LEU A 35 20.81 15.77 -3.82
CA LEU A 35 20.49 15.51 -2.41
C LEU A 35 19.01 15.74 -2.13
N GLN A 36 18.44 16.83 -2.64
CA GLN A 36 17.03 17.13 -2.47
C GLN A 36 16.13 16.09 -3.17
N ALA A 37 16.49 15.67 -4.37
CA ALA A 37 15.80 14.60 -5.10
C ALA A 37 15.91 13.27 -4.34
N PHE A 38 17.06 12.96 -3.76
CA PHE A 38 17.20 11.76 -2.94
C PHE A 38 16.29 11.79 -1.70
N GLU A 39 16.25 12.89 -0.96
CA GLU A 39 15.37 13.04 0.21
C GLU A 39 13.88 12.88 -0.16
N GLN A 40 13.47 13.52 -1.25
CA GLN A 40 12.11 13.40 -1.80
C GLN A 40 11.80 11.95 -2.20
N GLY A 41 12.73 11.27 -2.87
CA GLY A 41 12.57 9.88 -3.29
C GLY A 41 12.42 8.91 -2.10
N VAL A 42 13.18 9.14 -1.03
CA VAL A 42 13.04 8.39 0.24
C VAL A 42 11.67 8.62 0.86
N ALA A 43 11.18 9.86 0.89
CA ALA A 43 9.86 10.18 1.44
C ALA A 43 8.72 9.53 0.63
N LEU A 44 8.78 9.62 -0.70
CA LEU A 44 7.81 8.99 -1.61
C LEU A 44 7.81 7.47 -1.46
N THR A 45 8.99 6.85 -1.41
CA THR A 45 9.13 5.40 -1.22
C THR A 45 8.49 4.94 0.09
N ARG A 46 8.73 5.66 1.20
CA ARG A 46 8.12 5.36 2.50
C ARG A 46 6.60 5.48 2.45
N ARG A 47 6.09 6.49 1.76
CA ARG A 47 4.65 6.68 1.59
C ARG A 47 4.02 5.51 0.83
N CYS A 48 4.61 5.10 -0.29
CA CYS A 48 4.15 3.96 -1.07
C CYS A 48 4.13 2.67 -0.22
N GLN A 49 5.19 2.41 0.54
CA GLN A 49 5.26 1.26 1.45
C GLN A 49 4.18 1.29 2.53
N GLN A 50 3.91 2.45 3.13
CA GLN A 50 2.84 2.60 4.12
C GLN A 50 1.46 2.33 3.52
N THR A 51 1.18 2.86 2.33
CA THR A 51 -0.09 2.61 1.66
C THR A 51 -0.27 1.13 1.35
N LEU A 52 0.76 0.46 0.82
CA LEU A 52 0.73 -0.98 0.56
C LEU A 52 0.53 -1.82 1.82
N ALA A 53 1.22 -1.48 2.92
CA ALA A 53 1.07 -2.19 4.19
C ALA A 53 -0.37 -2.07 4.75
N GLN A 54 -0.98 -0.89 4.62
CA GLN A 54 -2.37 -0.68 5.04
C GLN A 54 -3.35 -1.47 4.15
N ALA A 55 -3.12 -1.50 2.84
CA ALA A 55 -3.91 -2.30 1.91
C ALA A 55 -3.81 -3.81 2.23
N GLU A 56 -2.60 -4.32 2.49
CA GLU A 56 -2.37 -5.71 2.89
C GLU A 56 -3.12 -6.05 4.19
N GLN A 57 -3.01 -5.19 5.21
CA GLN A 57 -3.71 -5.37 6.48
C GLN A 57 -5.22 -5.45 6.27
N ARG A 58 -5.77 -4.61 5.39
CA ARG A 58 -7.20 -4.60 5.10
C ARG A 58 -7.64 -5.87 4.38
N VAL A 59 -6.89 -6.32 3.38
CA VAL A 59 -7.15 -7.59 2.69
C VAL A 59 -7.15 -8.75 3.69
N ARG A 60 -6.18 -8.78 4.61
CA ARG A 60 -6.10 -9.80 5.66
C ARG A 60 -7.35 -9.82 6.54
N LEU A 61 -7.80 -8.65 7.01
CA LEU A 61 -9.03 -8.54 7.82
C LEU A 61 -10.29 -8.94 7.04
N LEU A 62 -10.36 -8.67 5.74
CA LEU A 62 -11.49 -9.09 4.90
C LEU A 62 -11.49 -10.61 4.70
N VAL A 63 -10.33 -11.21 4.48
CA VAL A 63 -10.17 -12.67 4.35
C VAL A 63 -10.51 -13.37 5.66
N GLU A 64 -10.05 -12.85 6.81
CA GLU A 64 -10.38 -13.40 8.13
C GLU A 64 -11.89 -13.30 8.43
N GLN A 65 -12.54 -12.18 8.09
CA GLN A 65 -13.99 -12.02 8.24
C GLN A 65 -14.79 -12.97 7.34
N ASN A 66 -14.30 -13.27 6.14
CA ASN A 66 -14.97 -14.19 5.20
C ASN A 66 -14.66 -15.68 5.53
N GLY A 67 -13.52 -15.95 6.16
CA GLY A 67 -13.07 -17.28 6.60
C GLY A 67 -13.65 -17.73 7.94
N ALA A 68 -14.31 -16.84 8.69
CA ALA A 68 -15.10 -17.17 9.87
C ALA A 68 -16.58 -17.41 9.52
N SER A 69 -16.87 -18.04 8.38
CA SER A 69 -18.10 -18.83 8.27
C SER A 69 -18.04 -19.84 9.40
N GLN A 70 -18.77 -19.57 10.48
CA GLN A 70 -18.76 -20.41 11.65
C GLN A 70 -19.13 -21.82 11.21
N GLU A 71 -18.17 -22.73 11.20
CA GLU A 71 -18.46 -24.15 11.32
C GLU A 71 -19.04 -24.31 12.73
N GLN A 72 -20.32 -23.99 12.88
CA GLN A 72 -21.06 -24.45 14.03
C GLN A 72 -21.01 -25.98 13.94
N PRO A 73 -20.54 -26.67 15.00
CA PRO A 73 -20.64 -28.12 15.03
C PRO A 73 -22.10 -28.46 14.75
N PHE A 74 -22.32 -29.23 13.69
CA PHE A 74 -23.65 -29.69 13.33
C PHE A 74 -24.15 -30.58 14.48
N GLN A 75 -24.93 -30.00 15.38
CA GLN A 75 -25.68 -30.75 16.38
C GLN A 75 -26.86 -31.37 15.63
N MET A 76 -26.66 -32.62 15.21
CA MET A 76 -27.78 -33.45 14.83
C MET A 76 -28.52 -33.78 16.12
N ASP A 77 -29.57 -33.00 16.42
CA ASP A 77 -30.58 -33.38 17.40
C ASP A 77 -31.32 -34.59 16.84
N GLY A 78 -30.67 -35.74 16.95
CA GLY A 78 -31.22 -37.04 16.67
C GLY A 78 -32.12 -37.44 17.82
N GLU A 79 -33.41 -37.22 17.62
CA GLU A 79 -34.53 -37.77 18.37
C GLU A 79 -34.37 -39.30 18.58
N GLN A 80 -34.12 -39.72 19.84
CA GLN A 80 -34.84 -40.77 20.60
C GLN A 80 -34.07 -41.22 21.85
#